data_AF-A0AAE5H071-F1
#
_entry.id   AF-A0AAE5H071-F1
#
_cell.length_a   1.000
_cell.length_b   1.000
_cell.length_c   1.000
_cell.angle_alpha   90.00
_cell.angle_beta   90.00
_cell.angle_gamma   90.00
#
_symmetry.space_group_name_H-M   'P 1'
#
loop_
_entity.id
_entity.type
_entity.pdbx_description
1 polymer ?
#
loop_
_entity_poly.entity_id
_entity_poly.type
_entity_poly.pdbx_seq_one_letter_code
_entity_poly.pdbx_strand_id
1 'polypeptide(L)'
;MIYGKLVNGKLIKLDNFIVQNENIIITSNNTANDFGYKPIKYIAPPNFREGFDLVSTWEEDSECIYQVWNYVMLNTDYSEKLLVAIRTLNRSINSILTTIENMVNNNEIALNKILNDDILIKEVYRKLSKLHPELTPAKYFIESVDSVKQLFNELNLLDFLSENGYYFSHDDLLLNRHESSSVIAYPYIKSNLIDLDNLALFSTLEDKTYLSMSYLYIYTLFDEFLLKVIRYITSIDNYNLMEKDKISYTEIINCNTIDEIIEKIINANVEKLAWGSYKDKLDYFERHGIGFSLDTIIYKDAIIYIAEKRNALIHNEGIFNSGNYEKIKNTYYQNQIHTGEKILLTKELLINDVRILMKVSEDLYSTIYNKYHLTNKWKHNKVTVN
;
A
#
# COMPACT_ATOMS: atom_id res chain seq x y z
N MET A 1 22.34 -46.03 -7.55
CA MET A 1 21.05 -46.33 -8.19
C MET A 1 20.05 -46.49 -7.06
N ILE A 2 18.98 -45.70 -7.03
CA ILE A 2 17.99 -45.73 -5.93
C ILE A 2 16.92 -46.76 -6.33
N TYR A 3 16.48 -47.60 -5.40
CA TYR A 3 15.42 -48.59 -5.65
C TYR A 3 14.15 -48.18 -4.91
N GLY A 4 12.99 -48.57 -5.43
CA GLY A 4 11.70 -48.31 -4.80
C GLY A 4 10.65 -49.32 -5.21
N LYS A 5 9.48 -49.22 -4.60
CA LYS A 5 8.31 -50.04 -4.88
C LYS A 5 7.08 -49.15 -4.95
N LEU A 6 6.21 -49.39 -5.94
CA LEU A 6 4.94 -48.69 -6.08
C LEU A 6 3.85 -49.46 -5.33
N VAL A 7 3.19 -48.80 -4.37
CA VAL A 7 2.09 -49.37 -3.60
C VAL A 7 0.92 -48.40 -3.66
N ASN A 8 -0.20 -48.83 -4.25
CA ASN A 8 -1.40 -48.00 -4.44
C ASN A 8 -1.10 -46.63 -5.08
N GLY A 9 -0.23 -46.60 -6.09
CA GLY A 9 0.15 -45.36 -6.79
C GLY A 9 1.14 -44.46 -6.05
N LYS A 10 1.64 -44.85 -4.86
CA LYS A 10 2.66 -44.12 -4.11
C LYS A 10 4.00 -44.83 -4.17
N LEU A 11 5.08 -44.06 -4.39
CA LEU A 11 6.45 -44.58 -4.37
C LEU A 11 6.93 -44.72 -2.93
N ILE A 12 7.34 -45.94 -2.58
CA ILE A 12 8.09 -46.25 -1.36
C ILE A 12 9.55 -46.40 -1.77
N LYS A 13 10.40 -45.48 -1.32
CA LYS A 13 11.85 -45.55 -1.58
C LYS A 13 12.48 -46.52 -0.60
N LEU A 14 13.45 -47.29 -1.09
CA LEU A 14 14.32 -48.09 -0.25
C LEU A 14 15.36 -47.15 0.37
N ASP A 15 14.96 -46.42 1.42
CA ASP A 15 15.89 -45.62 2.22
C ASP A 15 16.82 -46.58 2.98
N ASN A 16 18.11 -46.25 3.07
CA ASN A 16 19.16 -47.11 3.61
C ASN A 16 18.84 -47.61 5.04
N PHE A 17 18.18 -48.77 5.18
CA PHE A 17 18.00 -49.46 6.45
C PHE A 17 18.62 -50.86 6.40
N ILE A 18 19.43 -51.16 7.42
CA ILE A 18 19.81 -52.49 7.90
C ILE A 18 19.14 -52.67 9.26
N VAL A 19 18.55 -53.83 9.56
CA VAL A 19 18.11 -54.20 10.93
C VAL A 19 18.25 -55.69 11.23
N GLN A 20 19.20 -56.12 12.10
CA GLN A 20 19.19 -57.37 12.94
C GLN A 20 19.55 -57.02 14.34
N ASN A 21 18.93 -57.62 15.35
CA ASN A 21 18.23 -58.92 15.42
C ASN A 21 16.75 -58.84 14.97
N GLU A 22 16.32 -59.20 13.74
CA GLU A 22 16.58 -60.44 12.96
C GLU A 22 16.82 -60.30 11.40
N ASN A 23 17.72 -59.38 10.94
CA ASN A 23 18.39 -58.95 9.64
C ASN A 23 17.58 -58.69 8.39
N ILE A 24 17.43 -57.40 8.11
CA ILE A 24 17.57 -56.80 6.79
C ILE A 24 19.06 -56.56 6.50
N ILE A 25 19.67 -57.44 5.69
CA ILE A 25 20.86 -57.13 4.88
C ILE A 25 20.47 -57.37 3.44
N ILE A 26 20.59 -56.35 2.59
CA ILE A 26 20.70 -56.53 1.14
C ILE A 26 21.96 -55.80 0.67
N THR A 27 23.05 -56.53 0.60
CA THR A 27 24.21 -56.17 -0.22
C THR A 27 24.15 -56.98 -1.50
N SER A 28 23.49 -56.43 -2.51
CA SER A 28 23.63 -56.67 -3.96
C SER A 28 22.28 -56.51 -4.65
N ASN A 29 22.30 -55.92 -5.85
CA ASN A 29 21.11 -55.58 -6.65
C ASN A 29 20.14 -56.75 -6.93
N ASN A 30 20.52 -58.01 -6.65
CA ASN A 30 19.72 -59.18 -6.98
C ASN A 30 18.53 -59.41 -6.02
N THR A 31 18.65 -59.07 -4.74
CA THR A 31 17.56 -59.33 -3.76
C THR A 31 16.50 -58.23 -3.73
N ALA A 32 16.79 -57.00 -4.17
CA ALA A 32 15.78 -55.93 -4.27
C ALA A 32 14.64 -56.33 -5.24
N ASN A 33 15.01 -56.90 -6.39
CA ASN A 33 14.05 -57.41 -7.38
C ASN A 33 13.18 -58.55 -6.81
N ASP A 34 13.75 -59.43 -5.98
CA ASP A 34 13.04 -60.55 -5.36
C ASP A 34 11.93 -60.09 -4.39
N PHE A 35 12.08 -58.91 -3.77
CA PHE A 35 11.05 -58.28 -2.93
C PHE A 35 10.12 -57.32 -3.70
N GLY A 36 10.26 -57.27 -5.03
CA GLY A 36 9.49 -56.41 -5.92
C GLY A 36 9.91 -54.94 -5.89
N TYR A 37 11.14 -54.64 -5.49
CA TYR A 37 11.73 -53.31 -5.64
C TYR A 37 12.44 -53.20 -6.99
N LYS A 38 12.28 -52.08 -7.65
CA LYS A 38 12.88 -51.81 -8.96
C LYS A 38 13.73 -50.54 -8.93
N PRO A 39 14.74 -50.41 -9.81
CA PRO A 39 15.49 -49.17 -9.99
C PRO A 39 14.56 -47.99 -10.26
N ILE A 40 14.78 -46.88 -9.59
CA ILE A 40 14.06 -45.62 -9.82
C ILE A 40 14.83 -44.80 -10.86
N LYS A 41 14.15 -44.42 -11.92
CA LYS A 41 14.62 -43.46 -12.93
C LYS A 41 13.92 -42.12 -12.75
N TYR A 42 14.71 -41.08 -12.48
CA TYR A 42 14.22 -39.71 -12.48
C TYR A 42 14.26 -39.19 -13.92
N ILE A 43 13.15 -38.64 -14.38
CA ILE A 43 13.04 -38.01 -15.69
C ILE A 43 13.08 -36.50 -15.47
N ALA A 44 13.85 -35.79 -16.30
CA ALA A 44 13.89 -34.34 -16.24
C ALA A 44 12.49 -33.77 -16.51
N PRO A 45 12.03 -32.78 -15.74
CA PRO A 45 10.74 -32.16 -15.99
C PRO A 45 10.72 -31.54 -17.40
N PRO A 46 9.62 -31.72 -18.17
CA PRO A 46 9.46 -31.05 -19.46
C PRO A 46 9.42 -29.52 -19.31
N ASN A 47 9.53 -28.83 -20.45
CA ASN A 47 9.49 -27.37 -20.48
C ASN A 47 8.21 -26.82 -19.86
N PHE A 48 8.31 -25.66 -19.25
CA PHE A 48 7.16 -25.00 -18.66
C PHE A 48 6.02 -24.72 -19.68
N ARG A 49 4.75 -24.75 -19.23
CA ARG A 49 3.55 -24.42 -20.01
C ARG A 49 2.56 -23.54 -19.22
N GLU A 50 2.21 -22.38 -19.76
CA GLU A 50 1.28 -21.41 -19.16
C GLU A 50 -0.11 -21.99 -18.90
N GLY A 51 -0.64 -21.77 -17.68
CA GLY A 51 -1.95 -22.28 -17.25
C GLY A 51 -1.98 -23.73 -16.74
N PHE A 52 -0.83 -24.39 -16.57
CA PHE A 52 -0.74 -25.77 -16.11
C PHE A 52 0.29 -25.93 -14.98
N ASP A 53 -0.07 -26.72 -13.97
CA ASP A 53 0.86 -27.26 -12.99
C ASP A 53 1.54 -28.51 -13.52
N LEU A 54 2.81 -28.69 -13.17
CA LEU A 54 3.57 -29.88 -13.51
C LEU A 54 3.59 -30.83 -12.32
N VAL A 55 2.74 -31.86 -12.37
CA VAL A 55 2.62 -32.84 -11.29
C VAL A 55 3.44 -34.08 -11.64
N SER A 56 4.33 -34.49 -10.74
CA SER A 56 5.04 -35.75 -10.88
C SER A 56 4.22 -36.91 -10.31
N THR A 57 4.02 -37.93 -11.11
CA THR A 57 3.51 -39.25 -10.69
C THR A 57 4.59 -40.31 -10.89
N TRP A 58 4.34 -41.50 -10.38
CA TRP A 58 5.24 -42.64 -10.52
C TRP A 58 4.53 -43.74 -11.29
N GLU A 59 5.20 -44.26 -12.31
CA GLU A 59 4.76 -45.42 -13.07
C GLU A 59 5.80 -46.53 -12.99
N GLU A 60 5.37 -47.77 -13.22
CA GLU A 60 6.21 -48.96 -13.11
C GLU A 60 6.06 -49.80 -14.39
N ASP A 61 7.19 -50.12 -15.02
CA ASP A 61 7.27 -51.15 -16.06
C ASP A 61 7.94 -52.42 -15.52
N SER A 62 8.24 -53.40 -16.39
CA SER A 62 8.89 -54.65 -15.99
C SER A 62 10.28 -54.47 -15.38
N GLU A 63 10.98 -53.37 -15.66
CA GLU A 63 12.39 -53.18 -15.36
C GLU A 63 12.68 -52.07 -14.33
N CYS A 64 11.83 -51.04 -14.25
CA CYS A 64 12.08 -49.86 -13.44
C CYS A 64 10.79 -49.17 -12.99
N ILE A 65 10.93 -48.33 -11.96
CA ILE A 65 9.93 -47.30 -11.62
C ILE A 65 10.46 -45.99 -12.19
N TYR A 66 9.67 -45.28 -12.96
CA TYR A 66 10.07 -44.02 -13.57
C TYR A 66 9.13 -42.89 -13.19
N GLN A 67 9.71 -41.71 -13.06
CA GLN A 67 8.96 -40.49 -12.78
C GLN A 67 8.27 -40.00 -14.05
N VAL A 68 6.96 -39.82 -14.00
CA VAL A 68 6.19 -39.25 -15.10
C VAL A 68 5.74 -37.84 -14.73
N TRP A 69 5.84 -36.93 -15.68
CA TRP A 69 5.40 -35.55 -15.51
C TRP A 69 4.14 -35.32 -16.31
N ASN A 70 3.08 -34.88 -15.63
CA ASN A 70 1.80 -34.58 -16.24
C ASN A 70 1.48 -33.09 -16.06
N TYR A 71 1.05 -32.45 -17.14
CA TYR A 71 0.45 -31.12 -17.05
C TYR A 71 -0.98 -31.26 -16.54
N VAL A 72 -1.22 -30.76 -15.34
CA VAL A 72 -2.55 -30.64 -14.78
C VAL A 72 -2.99 -29.19 -15.02
N MET A 73 -4.11 -29.02 -15.72
CA MET A 73 -4.65 -27.68 -15.93
C MET A 73 -4.96 -27.06 -14.57
N LEU A 74 -4.58 -25.81 -14.36
CA LEU A 74 -4.99 -25.07 -13.17
C LEU A 74 -6.52 -24.99 -13.20
N ASN A 75 -7.21 -25.77 -12.36
CA ASN A 75 -8.68 -25.90 -12.35
C ASN A 75 -9.41 -24.57 -12.08
N THR A 76 -8.68 -23.58 -11.60
CA THR A 76 -9.12 -22.21 -11.44
C THR A 76 -7.98 -21.33 -11.89
N ASP A 77 -8.12 -20.65 -13.03
CA ASP A 77 -7.22 -19.56 -13.41
C ASP A 77 -7.45 -18.42 -12.40
N TYR A 78 -6.82 -18.54 -11.23
CA TYR A 78 -6.93 -17.56 -10.15
C TYR A 78 -6.39 -16.17 -10.58
N SER A 79 -5.80 -16.04 -11.79
CA SER A 79 -5.38 -14.76 -12.36
C SER A 79 -6.50 -13.73 -12.35
N GLU A 80 -7.77 -14.15 -12.47
CA GLU A 80 -8.90 -13.24 -12.39
C GLU A 80 -9.07 -12.64 -11.00
N LYS A 81 -8.90 -13.43 -9.93
CA LYS A 81 -8.98 -12.91 -8.54
C LYS A 81 -7.86 -11.91 -8.27
N LEU A 82 -6.63 -12.23 -8.68
CA LEU A 82 -5.47 -11.34 -8.54
C LEU A 82 -5.64 -10.06 -9.37
N LEU A 83 -6.15 -10.17 -10.60
CA LEU A 83 -6.44 -9.05 -11.49
C LEU A 83 -7.57 -8.15 -10.95
N VAL A 84 -8.61 -8.75 -10.39
CA VAL A 84 -9.70 -8.02 -9.72
C VAL A 84 -9.16 -7.28 -8.51
N ALA A 85 -8.28 -7.88 -7.71
CA ALA A 85 -7.68 -7.25 -6.53
C ALA A 85 -6.89 -5.98 -6.91
N ILE A 86 -5.94 -6.07 -7.86
CA ILE A 86 -5.16 -4.90 -8.28
C ILE A 86 -6.01 -3.84 -8.98
N ARG A 87 -6.98 -4.23 -9.82
CA ARG A 87 -7.89 -3.28 -10.48
C ARG A 87 -8.78 -2.54 -9.49
N THR A 88 -9.24 -3.25 -8.46
CA THR A 88 -10.06 -2.64 -7.40
C THR A 88 -9.24 -1.62 -6.63
N LEU A 89 -8.01 -1.98 -6.23
CA LEU A 89 -7.10 -1.05 -5.57
C LEU A 89 -6.87 0.20 -6.42
N ASN A 90 -6.46 0.03 -7.68
CA ASN A 90 -6.16 1.15 -8.58
C ASN A 90 -7.38 2.04 -8.82
N ARG A 91 -8.56 1.46 -9.03
CA ARG A 91 -9.80 2.23 -9.22
C ARG A 91 -10.14 3.04 -7.98
N SER A 92 -10.05 2.44 -6.79
CA SER A 92 -10.34 3.12 -5.53
C SER A 92 -9.35 4.27 -5.27
N ILE A 93 -8.05 4.03 -5.46
CA ILE A 93 -7.01 5.07 -5.32
C ILE A 93 -7.27 6.20 -6.31
N ASN A 94 -7.49 5.91 -7.59
CA ASN A 94 -7.75 6.93 -8.60
C ASN A 94 -9.00 7.75 -8.27
N SER A 95 -10.08 7.10 -7.81
CA SER A 95 -11.28 7.81 -7.38
C SER A 95 -10.99 8.78 -6.24
N ILE A 96 -10.16 8.40 -5.27
CA ILE A 96 -9.78 9.27 -4.16
C ILE A 96 -8.96 10.46 -4.65
N LEU A 97 -7.97 10.22 -5.51
CA LEU A 97 -7.13 11.27 -6.09
C LEU A 97 -7.95 12.27 -6.92
N THR A 98 -8.87 11.79 -7.75
CA THR A 98 -9.79 12.64 -8.52
C THR A 98 -10.67 13.50 -7.60
N THR A 99 -11.15 12.96 -6.48
CA THR A 99 -11.91 13.79 -5.52
C THR A 99 -11.04 14.87 -4.88
N ILE A 100 -9.79 14.56 -4.51
CA ILE A 100 -8.85 15.57 -3.99
C ILE A 100 -8.61 16.67 -5.03
N GLU A 101 -8.42 16.31 -6.31
CA GLU A 101 -8.26 17.28 -7.39
C GLU A 101 -9.50 18.18 -7.56
N ASN A 102 -10.70 17.59 -7.50
CA ASN A 102 -11.94 18.36 -7.54
C ASN A 102 -12.07 19.33 -6.36
N MET A 103 -11.68 18.92 -5.15
CA MET A 103 -11.67 19.81 -4.00
C MET A 103 -10.69 20.97 -4.17
N VAL A 104 -9.49 20.71 -4.72
CA VAL A 104 -8.52 21.78 -5.04
C VAL A 104 -9.11 22.78 -6.02
N ASN A 105 -9.77 22.30 -7.08
CA ASN A 105 -10.43 23.17 -8.05
C ASN A 105 -11.57 23.99 -7.41
N ASN A 106 -12.34 23.37 -6.50
CA ASN A 106 -13.39 24.08 -5.77
C ASN A 106 -12.83 25.17 -4.85
N ASN A 107 -11.70 24.90 -4.18
CA ASN A 107 -11.01 25.90 -3.36
C ASN A 107 -10.50 27.06 -4.21
N GLU A 108 -9.95 26.80 -5.39
CA GLU A 108 -9.53 27.84 -6.33
C GLU A 108 -10.72 28.71 -6.79
N ILE A 109 -11.87 28.09 -7.07
CA ILE A 109 -13.10 28.83 -7.40
C ILE A 109 -13.55 29.71 -6.23
N ALA A 110 -13.55 29.17 -5.01
CA ALA A 110 -13.93 29.92 -3.81
C ALA A 110 -12.96 31.08 -3.52
N LEU A 111 -11.65 30.84 -3.64
CA LEU A 111 -10.60 31.84 -3.51
C LEU A 111 -10.82 32.99 -4.50
N ASN A 112 -11.01 32.66 -5.78
CA ASN A 112 -11.24 33.65 -6.84
C ASN A 112 -12.54 34.43 -6.62
N LYS A 113 -13.57 33.80 -6.07
CA LYS A 113 -14.82 34.47 -5.71
C LYS A 113 -14.59 35.54 -4.64
N ILE A 114 -13.93 35.19 -3.52
CA ILE A 114 -13.63 36.14 -2.43
C ILE A 114 -12.79 37.31 -2.97
N LEU A 115 -11.75 37.02 -3.77
CA LEU A 115 -10.88 38.03 -4.37
C LEU A 115 -11.58 38.89 -5.44
N ASN A 116 -12.75 38.50 -5.93
CA ASN A 116 -13.53 39.30 -6.88
C ASN A 116 -14.65 40.09 -6.19
N ASP A 117 -15.18 39.58 -5.08
CA ASP A 117 -16.24 40.23 -4.31
C ASP A 117 -15.69 41.38 -3.44
N ASP A 118 -14.44 41.30 -2.99
CA ASP A 118 -13.79 42.33 -2.17
C ASP A 118 -12.49 42.87 -2.79
N ILE A 119 -12.58 44.06 -3.39
CA ILE A 119 -11.45 44.73 -4.04
C ILE A 119 -10.33 45.13 -3.06
N LEU A 120 -10.68 45.43 -1.80
CA LEU A 120 -9.73 45.82 -0.78
C LEU A 120 -8.87 44.62 -0.37
N ILE A 121 -9.54 43.53 0.00
CA ILE A 121 -8.88 42.27 0.38
C ILE A 121 -8.05 41.73 -0.78
N LYS A 122 -8.57 41.79 -2.01
CA LYS A 122 -7.84 41.39 -3.21
C LYS A 122 -6.49 42.10 -3.30
N GLU A 123 -6.48 43.40 -3.14
CA GLU A 123 -5.29 44.21 -3.34
C GLU A 123 -4.28 44.04 -2.20
N VAL A 124 -4.76 43.95 -0.95
CA VAL A 124 -3.93 43.62 0.21
C VAL A 124 -3.28 42.24 0.05
N TYR A 125 -4.07 41.20 -0.24
CA TYR A 125 -3.58 39.84 -0.41
C TYR A 125 -2.53 39.77 -1.52
N ARG A 126 -2.83 40.34 -2.70
CA ARG A 126 -1.93 40.37 -3.86
C ARG A 126 -0.60 41.06 -3.56
N LYS A 127 -0.62 42.18 -2.82
CA LYS A 127 0.59 42.94 -2.46
C LYS A 127 1.42 42.19 -1.42
N LEU A 128 0.78 41.62 -0.40
CA LEU A 128 1.45 40.80 0.61
C LEU A 128 2.12 39.58 0.00
N SER A 129 1.43 38.81 -0.85
CA SER A 129 2.01 37.63 -1.52
C SER A 129 3.24 37.96 -2.39
N LYS A 130 3.34 39.20 -2.89
CA LYS A 130 4.48 39.66 -3.69
C LYS A 130 5.64 40.20 -2.85
N LEU A 131 5.32 40.88 -1.76
CA LEU A 131 6.32 41.51 -0.89
C LEU A 131 7.02 40.46 0.00
N HIS A 132 6.28 39.46 0.44
CA HIS A 132 6.74 38.40 1.34
C HIS A 132 6.40 37.01 0.79
N PRO A 133 7.01 36.57 -0.33
CA PRO A 133 6.76 35.24 -0.89
C PRO A 133 7.14 34.07 0.04
N GLU A 134 7.98 34.33 1.05
CA GLU A 134 8.43 33.37 2.05
C GLU A 134 7.43 33.12 3.18
N LEU A 135 6.42 33.98 3.34
CA LEU A 135 5.37 33.86 4.35
C LEU A 135 3.99 33.87 3.68
N THR A 136 3.02 33.26 4.35
CA THR A 136 1.63 33.42 3.93
C THR A 136 1.15 34.83 4.31
N PRO A 137 0.30 35.49 3.49
CA PRO A 137 -0.27 36.79 3.81
C PRO A 137 -0.86 36.90 5.23
N ALA A 138 -1.59 35.90 5.71
CA ALA A 138 -2.15 35.92 7.06
C ALA A 138 -1.06 35.83 8.13
N LYS A 139 -0.03 35.00 7.92
CA LYS A 139 1.06 34.86 8.88
C LYS A 139 1.85 36.16 9.02
N TYR A 140 2.21 36.81 7.91
CA TYR A 140 2.83 38.12 7.93
C TYR A 140 1.94 39.15 8.65
N PHE A 141 0.65 39.18 8.32
CA PHE A 141 -0.30 40.10 8.95
C PHE A 141 -0.38 39.92 10.48
N ILE A 142 -0.36 38.67 10.96
CA ILE A 142 -0.50 38.38 12.39
C ILE A 142 0.81 38.64 13.16
N GLU A 143 1.95 38.32 12.57
CA GLU A 143 3.25 38.35 13.25
C GLU A 143 3.98 39.69 13.13
N SER A 144 3.70 40.47 12.09
CA SER A 144 4.51 41.65 11.72
C SER A 144 3.76 42.97 11.68
N VAL A 145 2.43 42.97 11.75
CA VAL A 145 1.62 44.20 11.59
C VAL A 145 1.13 44.70 12.94
N ASP A 146 1.64 45.86 13.37
CA ASP A 146 1.25 46.53 14.61
C ASP A 146 -0.07 47.30 14.48
N SER A 147 -0.34 47.89 13.31
CA SER A 147 -1.62 48.56 13.00
C SER A 147 -1.98 48.42 11.53
N VAL A 148 -3.29 48.41 11.22
CA VAL A 148 -3.74 48.28 9.83
C VAL A 148 -3.32 49.47 8.98
N LYS A 149 -3.37 50.68 9.53
CA LYS A 149 -2.93 51.87 8.80
C LYS A 149 -1.45 51.81 8.41
N GLN A 150 -0.58 51.29 9.28
CA GLN A 150 0.83 51.07 8.95
C GLN A 150 0.98 50.11 7.77
N LEU A 151 0.27 48.97 7.80
CA LEU A 151 0.29 48.01 6.70
C LEU A 151 -0.10 48.67 5.37
N PHE A 152 -1.16 49.47 5.35
CA PHE A 152 -1.60 50.16 4.13
C PHE A 152 -0.57 51.17 3.62
N ASN A 153 0.19 51.80 4.51
CA ASN A 153 1.31 52.65 4.15
C ASN A 153 2.45 51.83 3.53
N GLU A 154 2.84 50.72 4.16
CA GLU A 154 3.89 49.80 3.66
C GLU A 154 3.54 49.22 2.28
N LEU A 155 2.29 48.85 2.05
CA LEU A 155 1.81 48.31 0.78
C LEU A 155 1.58 49.39 -0.30
N ASN A 156 1.74 50.68 0.05
CA ASN A 156 1.41 51.84 -0.77
C ASN A 156 -0.05 51.81 -1.27
N LEU A 157 -1.00 51.63 -0.35
CA LEU A 157 -2.43 51.50 -0.62
C LEU A 157 -3.30 52.64 -0.05
N LEU A 158 -2.69 53.69 0.51
CA LEU A 158 -3.43 54.83 1.07
C LEU A 158 -4.21 55.63 0.00
N ASP A 159 -3.62 55.83 -1.17
CA ASP A 159 -4.29 56.49 -2.30
C ASP A 159 -5.43 55.61 -2.83
N PHE A 160 -5.18 54.31 -2.97
CA PHE A 160 -6.18 53.32 -3.37
C PHE A 160 -7.40 53.31 -2.45
N LEU A 161 -7.20 53.40 -1.12
CA LEU A 161 -8.31 53.52 -0.16
C LEU A 161 -9.15 54.76 -0.45
N SER A 162 -8.49 55.91 -0.64
CA SER A 162 -9.16 57.19 -0.87
C SER A 162 -9.98 57.18 -2.16
N GLU A 163 -9.44 56.61 -3.23
CA GLU A 163 -10.12 56.43 -4.53
C GLU A 163 -11.35 55.52 -4.45
N ASN A 164 -11.32 54.53 -3.55
CA ASN A 164 -12.42 53.59 -3.32
C ASN A 164 -13.34 54.02 -2.17
N GLY A 165 -13.26 55.28 -1.72
CA GLY A 165 -14.16 55.85 -0.73
C GLY A 165 -13.87 55.44 0.72
N TYR A 166 -12.71 54.86 1.02
CA TYR A 166 -12.31 54.44 2.37
C TYR A 166 -11.35 55.45 3.02
N TYR A 167 -11.40 55.55 4.35
CA TYR A 167 -10.42 56.31 5.12
C TYR A 167 -10.26 55.75 6.54
N PHE A 168 -9.09 55.95 7.13
CA PHE A 168 -8.85 55.62 8.54
C PHE A 168 -9.34 56.75 9.44
N SER A 169 -10.25 56.42 10.36
CA SER A 169 -10.64 57.34 11.45
C SER A 169 -9.64 57.33 12.61
N HIS A 170 -9.03 56.18 12.84
CA HIS A 170 -7.88 55.93 13.73
C HIS A 170 -7.20 54.64 13.24
N ASP A 171 -6.06 54.26 13.83
CA ASP A 171 -5.11 53.33 13.21
C ASP A 171 -5.68 51.94 12.82
N ASP A 172 -6.77 51.49 13.46
CA ASP A 172 -7.44 50.21 13.16
C ASP A 172 -8.93 50.31 12.77
N LEU A 173 -9.47 51.53 12.59
CA LEU A 173 -10.86 51.72 12.16
C LEU A 173 -10.92 52.30 10.75
N LEU A 174 -11.39 51.46 9.83
CA LEU A 174 -11.64 51.83 8.45
C LEU A 174 -13.12 52.17 8.28
N LEU A 175 -13.38 53.37 7.75
CA LEU A 175 -14.71 53.86 7.45
C LEU A 175 -14.90 53.96 5.94
N ASN A 176 -16.09 53.59 5.46
CA ASN A 176 -16.52 53.84 4.08
C ASN A 176 -17.29 55.18 4.05
N ARG A 177 -16.94 56.08 3.14
CA ARG A 177 -17.58 57.41 3.01
C ARG A 177 -19.04 57.33 2.52
N HIS A 178 -19.41 56.23 1.88
CA HIS A 178 -20.72 56.06 1.23
C HIS A 178 -21.70 55.22 2.07
N GLU A 179 -21.22 54.58 3.13
CA GLU A 179 -22.03 53.76 4.01
C GLU A 179 -21.87 54.22 5.47
N SER A 180 -22.95 54.16 6.26
CA SER A 180 -22.88 54.42 7.71
C SER A 180 -22.24 53.25 8.49
N SER A 181 -21.75 52.23 7.79
CA SER A 181 -21.09 51.05 8.33
C SER A 181 -19.62 51.37 8.63
N SER A 182 -19.20 51.01 9.83
CA SER A 182 -17.79 51.02 10.23
C SER A 182 -17.29 49.59 10.27
N VAL A 183 -16.08 49.35 9.76
CA VAL A 183 -15.44 48.03 9.83
C VAL A 183 -14.23 48.15 10.75
N ILE A 184 -14.22 47.35 11.82
CA ILE A 184 -12.98 47.17 12.60
C ILE A 184 -12.00 46.45 11.66
N ALA A 185 -11.01 47.18 11.18
CA ALA A 185 -10.24 46.79 10.00
C ALA A 185 -9.37 45.56 10.29
N TYR A 186 -8.83 45.47 11.51
CA TYR A 186 -7.93 44.39 11.88
C TYR A 186 -8.59 43.01 11.89
N PRO A 187 -9.69 42.75 12.63
CA PRO A 187 -10.38 41.45 12.59
C PRO A 187 -10.89 41.10 11.20
N TYR A 188 -11.37 42.10 10.45
CA TYR A 188 -11.88 41.92 9.10
C TYR A 188 -10.80 41.40 8.14
N ILE A 189 -9.67 42.10 8.06
CA ILE A 189 -8.56 41.72 7.18
C ILE A 189 -7.96 40.40 7.65
N LYS A 190 -7.73 40.25 8.95
CA LYS A 190 -7.19 39.01 9.53
C LYS A 190 -8.02 37.78 9.14
N SER A 191 -9.34 37.83 9.31
CA SER A 191 -10.21 36.69 9.00
C SER A 191 -10.14 36.33 7.52
N ASN A 192 -10.26 37.33 6.64
CA ASN A 192 -10.22 37.12 5.19
C ASN A 192 -8.87 36.57 4.73
N LEU A 193 -7.74 37.08 5.24
CA LEU A 193 -6.42 36.56 4.89
C LEU A 193 -6.25 35.11 5.34
N ILE A 194 -6.73 34.75 6.54
CA ILE A 194 -6.70 33.36 7.03
C ILE A 194 -7.52 32.46 6.11
N ASP A 195 -8.72 32.88 5.72
CA ASP A 195 -9.60 32.09 4.85
C ASP A 195 -8.98 31.89 3.45
N LEU A 196 -8.41 32.95 2.88
CA LEU A 196 -7.71 32.88 1.59
C LEU A 196 -6.47 31.97 1.65
N ASP A 197 -5.64 32.09 2.69
CA ASP A 197 -4.48 31.22 2.90
C ASP A 197 -4.92 29.75 3.06
N ASN A 198 -5.99 29.51 3.83
CA ASN A 198 -6.51 28.17 4.04
C ASN A 198 -6.96 27.52 2.72
N LEU A 199 -7.66 28.26 1.85
CA LEU A 199 -8.08 27.80 0.53
C LEU A 199 -6.88 27.57 -0.40
N ALA A 200 -5.95 28.52 -0.46
CA ALA A 200 -4.78 28.47 -1.34
C ALA A 200 -3.82 27.32 -0.99
N LEU A 201 -3.70 27.00 0.31
CA LEU A 201 -2.81 25.95 0.82
C LEU A 201 -3.50 24.59 1.00
N PHE A 202 -4.76 24.44 0.57
CA PHE A 202 -5.56 23.23 0.77
C PHE A 202 -5.57 22.77 2.24
N SER A 203 -5.87 23.71 3.13
CA SER A 203 -5.73 23.54 4.58
C SER A 203 -6.97 23.99 5.36
N THR A 204 -8.13 24.11 4.69
CA THR A 204 -9.42 24.24 5.38
C THR A 204 -9.67 23.02 6.29
N LEU A 205 -10.64 23.12 7.21
CA LEU A 205 -11.01 21.99 8.05
C LEU A 205 -11.49 20.80 7.20
N GLU A 206 -12.24 21.07 6.14
CA GLU A 206 -12.73 20.06 5.19
C GLU A 206 -11.56 19.38 4.47
N ASP A 207 -10.61 20.16 3.93
CA ASP A 207 -9.42 19.63 3.25
C ASP A 207 -8.61 18.73 4.17
N LYS A 208 -8.30 19.22 5.38
CA LYS A 208 -7.53 18.48 6.40
C LYS A 208 -8.23 17.17 6.77
N THR A 209 -9.55 17.21 6.94
CA THR A 209 -10.35 16.03 7.28
C THR A 209 -10.34 15.03 6.13
N TYR A 210 -10.61 15.48 4.91
CA TYR A 210 -10.68 14.62 3.74
C TYR A 210 -9.32 14.01 3.42
N LEU A 211 -8.24 14.78 3.50
CA LEU A 211 -6.88 14.31 3.27
C LEU A 211 -6.49 13.26 4.31
N SER A 212 -6.80 13.49 5.59
CA SER A 212 -6.53 12.53 6.68
C SER A 212 -7.29 11.22 6.46
N MET A 213 -8.60 11.29 6.20
CA MET A 213 -9.42 10.10 5.96
C MET A 213 -9.00 9.35 4.70
N SER A 214 -8.68 10.08 3.63
CA SER A 214 -8.16 9.51 2.38
C SER A 214 -6.87 8.75 2.61
N TYR A 215 -5.93 9.36 3.35
CA TYR A 215 -4.67 8.72 3.70
C TYR A 215 -4.92 7.41 4.45
N LEU A 216 -5.72 7.42 5.52
CA LEU A 216 -6.03 6.20 6.28
C LEU A 216 -6.73 5.12 5.44
N TYR A 217 -7.65 5.52 4.57
CA TYR A 217 -8.41 4.60 3.76
C TYR A 217 -7.57 3.96 2.65
N ILE A 218 -6.69 4.72 1.98
CA ILE A 218 -5.74 4.19 0.99
C ILE A 218 -4.88 3.07 1.60
N TYR A 219 -4.43 3.25 2.84
CA TYR A 219 -3.66 2.23 3.55
C TYR A 219 -4.48 0.98 3.84
N THR A 220 -5.73 1.17 4.24
CA THR A 220 -6.67 0.05 4.45
C THR A 220 -6.88 -0.74 3.16
N LEU A 221 -7.07 -0.05 2.03
CA LEU A 221 -7.20 -0.67 0.71
C LEU A 221 -5.93 -1.42 0.31
N PHE A 222 -4.75 -0.85 0.59
CA PHE A 222 -3.48 -1.51 0.32
C PHE A 222 -3.27 -2.74 1.20
N ASP A 223 -3.60 -2.69 2.49
CA ASP A 223 -3.54 -3.84 3.38
C ASP A 223 -4.49 -4.96 2.93
N GLU A 224 -5.73 -4.60 2.56
CA GLU A 224 -6.70 -5.53 1.98
C GLU A 224 -6.16 -6.19 0.70
N PHE A 225 -5.50 -5.41 -0.16
CA PHE A 225 -4.83 -5.94 -1.35
C PHE A 225 -3.73 -6.96 -0.99
N LEU A 226 -2.84 -6.64 -0.03
CA LEU A 226 -1.80 -7.57 0.41
C LEU A 226 -2.41 -8.86 0.97
N LEU A 227 -3.48 -8.78 1.76
CA LEU A 227 -4.16 -9.96 2.31
C LEU A 227 -4.84 -10.81 1.25
N LYS A 228 -5.45 -10.18 0.23
CA LYS A 228 -5.98 -10.90 -0.95
C LYS A 228 -4.88 -11.62 -1.72
N VAL A 229 -3.72 -10.99 -1.85
CA VAL A 229 -2.53 -11.57 -2.47
C VAL A 229 -1.98 -12.74 -1.66
N ILE A 230 -1.86 -12.59 -0.33
CA ILE A 230 -1.45 -13.67 0.58
C ILE A 230 -2.39 -14.87 0.42
N ARG A 231 -3.71 -14.66 0.55
CA ARG A 231 -4.73 -15.68 0.35
C ARG A 231 -4.53 -16.41 -0.97
N TYR A 232 -4.36 -15.65 -2.05
CA TYR A 232 -4.14 -16.17 -3.39
C TYR A 232 -2.90 -17.08 -3.45
N ILE A 233 -1.78 -16.65 -2.90
CA ILE A 233 -0.53 -17.43 -2.84
C ILE A 233 -0.77 -18.73 -2.07
N THR A 234 -1.42 -18.65 -0.91
CA THR A 234 -1.72 -19.81 -0.07
C THR A 234 -2.64 -20.81 -0.78
N SER A 235 -3.59 -20.34 -1.60
CA SER A 235 -4.52 -21.20 -2.35
C SER A 235 -3.87 -21.98 -3.50
N ILE A 236 -2.77 -21.47 -4.06
CA ILE A 236 -2.06 -22.14 -5.17
C ILE A 236 -0.97 -23.03 -4.63
N ASP A 237 -0.24 -22.55 -3.63
CA ASP A 237 0.89 -23.27 -3.06
C ASP A 237 0.45 -24.23 -1.93
N ASN A 238 -0.45 -25.16 -2.28
CA ASN A 238 -1.01 -26.13 -1.32
C ASN A 238 0.06 -27.04 -0.69
N TYR A 239 1.23 -27.18 -1.32
CA TYR A 239 2.35 -27.93 -0.77
C TYR A 239 2.97 -27.26 0.48
N ASN A 240 2.91 -25.93 0.56
CA ASN A 240 3.46 -25.15 1.66
C ASN A 240 2.45 -24.87 2.80
N LEU A 241 1.19 -25.28 2.65
CA LEU A 241 0.18 -25.29 3.72
C LEU A 241 0.54 -26.22 4.90
N MET A 242 1.43 -27.19 4.67
CA MET A 242 1.54 -28.41 5.49
C MET A 242 2.45 -28.31 6.73
N GLU A 243 3.28 -27.28 6.90
CA GLU A 243 4.35 -27.37 7.93
C GLU A 243 4.10 -26.66 9.26
N LYS A 244 3.18 -25.68 9.40
CA LYS A 244 3.18 -24.82 10.61
C LYS A 244 1.87 -24.48 11.29
N ASP A 245 0.72 -24.53 10.62
CA ASP A 245 -0.56 -24.15 11.26
C ASP A 245 -1.37 -25.41 11.58
N LYS A 246 -1.55 -25.67 12.88
CA LYS A 246 -2.25 -26.85 13.40
C LYS A 246 -3.76 -26.59 13.39
N ILE A 247 -4.50 -27.30 12.54
CA ILE A 247 -5.96 -27.40 12.66
C ILE A 247 -6.32 -28.41 13.76
N SER A 248 -7.30 -28.10 14.61
CA SER A 248 -7.73 -28.99 15.68
C SER A 248 -8.54 -30.17 15.13
N TYR A 249 -8.55 -31.29 15.85
CA TYR A 249 -9.35 -32.47 15.52
C TYR A 249 -10.85 -32.15 15.43
N THR A 250 -11.34 -31.28 16.32
CA THR A 250 -12.73 -30.81 16.33
C THR A 250 -13.08 -30.01 15.07
N GLU A 251 -12.16 -29.18 14.57
CA GLU A 251 -12.38 -28.41 13.34
C GLU A 251 -12.41 -29.28 12.09
N ILE A 252 -11.62 -30.38 12.07
CA ILE A 252 -11.63 -31.37 10.99
C ILE A 252 -12.95 -32.14 10.96
N ILE A 253 -13.45 -32.60 12.10
CA ILE A 253 -14.73 -33.34 12.18
C ILE A 253 -15.89 -32.49 11.66
N ASN A 254 -15.83 -31.18 11.87
CA ASN A 254 -16.86 -30.24 11.44
C ASN A 254 -16.78 -29.85 9.95
N CYS A 255 -15.85 -30.42 9.18
CA CYS A 255 -15.73 -30.21 7.74
C CYS A 255 -16.26 -31.43 6.98
N ASN A 256 -17.07 -31.18 5.96
CA ASN A 256 -17.67 -32.20 5.10
C ASN A 256 -16.74 -32.59 3.93
N THR A 257 -15.80 -31.72 3.57
CA THR A 257 -14.89 -31.92 2.43
C THR A 257 -13.46 -31.51 2.78
N ILE A 258 -12.50 -32.03 2.01
CA ILE A 258 -11.09 -31.61 2.10
C ILE A 258 -10.94 -30.13 1.72
N ASP A 259 -11.73 -29.64 0.76
CA ASP A 259 -11.70 -28.24 0.33
C ASP A 259 -12.11 -27.29 1.47
N GLU A 260 -13.08 -27.67 2.31
CA GLU A 260 -13.44 -26.90 3.51
C GLU A 260 -12.31 -26.85 4.53
N ILE A 261 -11.52 -27.94 4.67
CA ILE A 261 -10.35 -27.98 5.54
C ILE A 261 -9.26 -27.04 5.00
N ILE A 262 -9.00 -27.08 3.69
CA ILE A 262 -8.02 -26.20 3.02
C ILE A 262 -8.41 -24.73 3.20
N GLU A 263 -9.67 -24.37 2.94
CA GLU A 263 -10.18 -23.00 3.14
C GLU A 263 -10.01 -22.53 4.59
N LYS A 264 -10.27 -23.38 5.59
CA LYS A 264 -10.03 -23.02 7.00
C LYS A 264 -8.57 -22.72 7.30
N ILE A 265 -7.64 -23.53 6.78
CA ILE A 265 -6.20 -23.30 6.99
C ILE A 265 -5.76 -21.99 6.32
N ILE A 266 -6.24 -21.74 5.08
CA ILE A 266 -5.98 -20.49 4.36
C ILE A 266 -6.51 -19.29 5.16
N ASN A 267 -7.75 -19.36 5.65
CA ASN A 267 -8.35 -18.29 6.46
C ASN A 267 -7.55 -18.01 7.73
N ALA A 268 -7.17 -19.04 8.48
CA ALA A 268 -6.38 -18.90 9.69
C ALA A 268 -5.01 -18.22 9.43
N ASN A 269 -4.34 -18.58 8.33
CA ASN A 269 -3.07 -17.98 7.95
C ASN A 269 -3.23 -16.49 7.55
N VAL A 270 -4.27 -16.18 6.76
CA VAL A 270 -4.59 -14.80 6.37
C VAL A 270 -4.94 -13.95 7.61
N GLU A 271 -5.74 -14.46 8.53
CA GLU A 271 -6.11 -13.76 9.78
C GLU A 271 -4.89 -13.46 10.64
N LYS A 272 -4.00 -14.44 10.83
CA LYS A 272 -2.74 -14.26 11.55
C LYS A 272 -1.88 -13.14 10.96
N LEU A 273 -1.78 -13.08 9.63
CA LEU A 273 -1.03 -12.04 8.93
C LEU A 273 -1.76 -10.69 8.89
N ALA A 274 -3.09 -10.67 8.95
CA ALA A 274 -3.88 -9.45 9.07
C ALA A 274 -3.56 -8.70 10.36
N TRP A 275 -3.45 -9.42 11.48
CA TRP A 275 -3.01 -8.86 12.78
C TRP A 275 -1.51 -8.56 12.85
N GLY A 276 -0.72 -9.09 11.91
CA GLY A 276 0.71 -8.86 11.81
C GLY A 276 1.08 -7.49 11.23
N SER A 277 2.35 -7.13 11.43
CA SER A 277 2.94 -5.94 10.85
C SER A 277 3.10 -6.06 9.32
N TYR A 278 3.32 -4.93 8.64
CA TYR A 278 3.70 -4.96 7.21
C TYR A 278 4.98 -5.75 7.00
N LYS A 279 5.91 -5.74 7.95
CA LYS A 279 7.11 -6.58 7.89
C LYS A 279 6.75 -8.07 7.84
N ASP A 280 5.81 -8.53 8.65
CA ASP A 280 5.37 -9.93 8.66
C ASP A 280 4.75 -10.34 7.31
N LYS A 281 3.99 -9.43 6.68
CA LYS A 281 3.42 -9.62 5.33
C LYS A 281 4.51 -9.67 4.25
N LEU A 282 5.52 -8.80 4.32
CA LEU A 282 6.64 -8.79 3.37
C LEU A 282 7.53 -10.03 3.53
N ASP A 283 7.83 -10.43 4.76
CA ASP A 283 8.60 -11.63 5.07
C ASP A 283 7.81 -12.90 4.69
N TYR A 284 6.47 -12.85 4.67
CA TYR A 284 5.66 -13.92 4.07
C TYR A 284 5.92 -14.06 2.56
N PHE A 285 5.92 -12.97 1.80
CA PHE A 285 6.19 -13.02 0.36
C PHE A 285 7.60 -13.56 0.05
N GLU A 286 8.61 -13.08 0.79
CA GLU A 286 10.00 -13.54 0.62
C GLU A 286 10.15 -15.05 0.85
N ARG A 287 9.54 -15.59 1.93
CA ARG A 287 9.56 -17.04 2.22
C ARG A 287 8.89 -17.87 1.13
N HIS A 288 7.89 -17.32 0.46
CA HIS A 288 7.25 -17.96 -0.68
C HIS A 288 7.96 -17.64 -1.99
N GLY A 289 9.21 -17.17 -1.97
CA GLY A 289 10.00 -16.90 -3.17
C GLY A 289 9.38 -15.84 -4.08
N ILE A 290 8.58 -14.93 -3.53
CA ILE A 290 8.05 -13.75 -4.21
C ILE A 290 8.95 -12.60 -3.80
N GLY A 291 10.04 -12.45 -4.54
CA GLY A 291 10.96 -11.33 -4.38
C GLY A 291 10.48 -10.14 -5.22
N PHE A 292 10.45 -8.95 -4.63
CA PHE A 292 10.26 -7.72 -5.39
C PHE A 292 11.43 -7.57 -6.38
N SER A 293 11.19 -7.44 -7.69
CA SER A 293 12.27 -7.31 -8.66
C SER A 293 12.70 -5.84 -8.83
N LEU A 294 14.00 -5.57 -8.54
CA LEU A 294 14.80 -4.34 -8.77
C LEU A 294 14.50 -3.13 -7.84
N ASP A 295 15.57 -2.55 -7.25
CA ASP A 295 15.62 -1.47 -6.22
C ASP A 295 15.06 -1.80 -4.82
N THR A 296 15.20 -3.05 -4.43
CA THR A 296 14.53 -3.75 -3.31
C THR A 296 14.65 -3.15 -1.90
N ILE A 297 15.75 -2.48 -1.55
CA ILE A 297 15.92 -1.93 -0.20
C ILE A 297 14.98 -0.73 0.00
N ILE A 298 14.84 0.13 -1.01
CA ILE A 298 14.10 1.39 -0.88
C ILE A 298 12.60 1.13 -0.72
N TYR A 299 12.02 0.17 -1.44
CA TYR A 299 10.57 -0.08 -1.39
C TYR A 299 10.10 -0.82 -0.13
N LYS A 300 10.83 -1.84 0.34
CA LYS A 300 10.52 -2.53 1.61
C LYS A 300 10.55 -1.53 2.76
N ASP A 301 11.61 -0.73 2.80
CA ASP A 301 11.80 0.33 3.78
C ASP A 301 10.74 1.43 3.66
N ALA A 302 10.34 1.77 2.43
CA ALA A 302 9.32 2.78 2.18
C ALA A 302 7.96 2.32 2.69
N ILE A 303 7.55 1.06 2.46
CA ILE A 303 6.28 0.51 2.98
C ILE A 303 6.28 0.54 4.51
N ILE A 304 7.39 0.18 5.15
CA ILE A 304 7.53 0.25 6.62
C ILE A 304 7.40 1.71 7.08
N TYR A 305 8.09 2.64 6.43
CA TYR A 305 8.03 4.05 6.78
C TYR A 305 6.62 4.64 6.62
N ILE A 306 5.97 4.34 5.50
CA ILE A 306 4.57 4.62 5.19
C ILE A 306 3.67 4.07 6.32
N ALA A 307 3.81 2.79 6.69
CA ALA A 307 3.02 2.20 7.77
C ALA A 307 3.21 2.91 9.12
N GLU A 308 4.43 3.33 9.46
CA GLU A 308 4.69 4.05 10.70
C GLU A 308 4.17 5.50 10.68
N LYS A 309 4.15 6.18 9.52
CA LYS A 309 3.44 7.46 9.36
C LYS A 309 1.95 7.30 9.68
N ARG A 310 1.30 6.29 9.10
CA ARG A 310 -0.10 5.98 9.38
C ARG A 310 -0.34 5.66 10.86
N ASN A 311 0.55 4.91 11.50
CA ASN A 311 0.43 4.59 12.93
C ASN A 311 0.53 5.85 13.80
N ALA A 312 1.45 6.75 13.50
CA ALA A 312 1.56 8.03 14.20
C ALA A 312 0.31 8.90 14.00
N LEU A 313 -0.23 8.97 12.78
CA LEU A 313 -1.47 9.71 12.47
C LEU A 313 -2.68 9.17 13.24
N ILE A 314 -2.82 7.85 13.41
CA ILE A 314 -3.97 7.26 14.13
C ILE A 314 -3.78 7.31 15.64
N HIS A 315 -2.60 6.93 16.14
CA HIS A 315 -2.43 6.58 17.56
C HIS A 315 -1.74 7.67 18.38
N ASN A 316 -1.07 8.63 17.74
CA ASN A 316 -0.21 9.61 18.42
C ASN A 316 -0.46 11.04 17.93
N GLU A 317 -1.69 11.38 17.48
CA GLU A 317 -2.03 12.74 16.99
C GLU A 317 -1.13 13.23 15.83
N GLY A 318 -0.59 12.29 15.06
CA GLY A 318 0.38 12.59 13.99
C GLY A 318 1.80 12.81 14.47
N ILE A 319 2.15 12.48 15.72
CA ILE A 319 3.49 12.65 16.28
C ILE A 319 4.23 11.31 16.31
N PHE A 320 5.47 11.28 15.81
CA PHE A 320 6.30 10.09 15.90
C PHE A 320 6.76 9.84 17.34
N ASN A 321 6.59 8.61 17.81
CA ASN A 321 7.06 8.17 19.13
C ASN A 321 8.29 7.25 18.99
N SER A 322 8.87 6.87 20.14
CA SER A 322 10.02 5.95 20.19
C SER A 322 9.73 4.60 19.54
N GLY A 323 8.51 4.08 19.65
CA GLY A 323 8.08 2.84 19.02
C GLY A 323 8.08 2.91 17.48
N ASN A 324 7.73 4.05 16.90
CA ASN A 324 7.86 4.28 15.45
C ASN A 324 9.34 4.27 15.04
N TYR A 325 10.19 5.00 15.77
CA TYR A 325 11.63 5.05 15.52
C TYR A 325 12.30 3.68 15.61
N GLU A 326 11.92 2.85 16.59
CA GLU A 326 12.50 1.51 16.73
C GLU A 326 12.23 0.59 15.53
N LYS A 327 11.13 0.80 14.81
CA LYS A 327 10.79 0.02 13.61
C LYS A 327 11.45 0.52 12.33
N ILE A 328 11.78 1.81 12.26
CA ILE A 328 12.46 2.42 11.11
C ILE A 328 13.99 2.50 11.27
N LYS A 329 14.55 2.28 12.46
CA LYS A 329 16.00 2.45 12.73
C LYS A 329 16.95 1.62 11.85
N ASN A 330 16.46 0.56 11.22
CA ASN A 330 17.26 -0.30 10.34
C ASN A 330 16.85 -0.15 8.87
N THR A 331 16.19 0.94 8.51
CA THR A 331 15.72 1.22 7.16
C THR A 331 16.45 2.42 6.56
N TYR A 332 16.36 2.58 5.24
CA TYR A 332 16.83 3.76 4.51
C TYR A 332 16.29 5.08 5.08
N TYR A 333 15.14 5.05 5.76
CA TYR A 333 14.45 6.21 6.31
C TYR A 333 14.82 6.52 7.77
N GLN A 334 15.80 5.84 8.37
CA GLN A 334 16.19 6.02 9.78
C GLN A 334 16.49 7.47 10.17
N ASN A 335 17.02 8.28 9.23
CA ASN A 335 17.41 9.67 9.45
C ASN A 335 16.33 10.67 9.02
N GLN A 336 15.15 10.19 8.58
CA GLN A 336 14.05 11.05 8.13
C GLN A 336 12.98 11.27 9.20
N ILE A 337 13.12 10.65 10.37
CA ILE A 337 12.15 10.79 11.46
C ILE A 337 12.89 11.06 12.76
N HIS A 338 12.39 12.05 13.51
CA HIS A 338 12.78 12.28 14.89
C HIS A 338 11.60 12.05 15.85
N THR A 339 11.88 11.53 17.05
CA THR A 339 10.83 11.40 18.08
C THR A 339 10.33 12.79 18.47
N GLY A 340 9.01 12.95 18.56
CA GLY A 340 8.36 14.24 18.81
C GLY A 340 8.08 15.05 17.54
N GLU A 341 8.55 14.60 16.37
CA GLU A 341 8.25 15.23 15.09
C GLU A 341 6.79 14.99 14.69
N LYS A 342 6.09 16.07 14.30
CA LYS A 342 4.72 16.02 13.83
C LYS A 342 4.67 15.87 12.32
N ILE A 343 3.91 14.89 11.85
CA ILE A 343 3.64 14.67 10.43
C ILE A 343 2.75 15.78 9.92
N LEU A 344 3.27 16.57 8.99
CA LEU A 344 2.49 17.51 8.20
C LEU A 344 1.91 16.75 7.00
N LEU A 345 0.66 16.33 7.11
CA LEU A 345 -0.03 15.68 6.01
C LEU A 345 -0.40 16.72 4.94
N THR A 346 0.31 16.68 3.82
CA THR A 346 0.02 17.51 2.63
C THR A 346 -0.46 16.64 1.47
N LYS A 347 -1.04 17.28 0.45
CA LYS A 347 -1.43 16.63 -0.80
C LYS A 347 -0.23 15.93 -1.45
N GLU A 348 0.92 16.60 -1.47
CA GLU A 348 2.17 16.09 -2.06
C GLU A 348 2.66 14.85 -1.32
N LEU A 349 2.59 14.86 0.02
CA LEU A 349 2.94 13.71 0.83
C LEU A 349 2.05 12.50 0.48
N LEU A 350 0.73 12.71 0.41
CA LEU A 350 -0.22 11.65 0.04
C LEU A 350 0.08 11.10 -1.36
N ILE A 351 0.29 11.97 -2.35
CA ILE A 351 0.58 11.56 -3.73
C ILE A 351 1.88 10.74 -3.79
N ASN A 352 2.93 11.17 -3.11
CA ASN A 352 4.21 10.46 -3.10
C ASN A 352 4.06 9.05 -2.50
N ASP A 353 3.37 8.93 -1.36
CA ASP A 353 3.14 7.63 -0.72
C ASP A 353 2.27 6.72 -1.60
N VAL A 354 1.21 7.26 -2.21
CA VAL A 354 0.36 6.52 -3.14
C VAL A 354 1.15 5.95 -4.32
N ARG A 355 2.05 6.75 -4.91
CA ARG A 355 2.89 6.29 -6.04
C ARG A 355 3.75 5.09 -5.64
N ILE A 356 4.29 5.10 -4.43
CA ILE A 356 5.07 3.99 -3.87
C ILE A 356 4.17 2.76 -3.72
N LEU A 357 3.01 2.90 -3.07
CA LEU A 357 2.07 1.80 -2.84
C LEU A 357 1.58 1.16 -4.15
N MET A 358 1.25 1.98 -5.15
CA MET A 358 0.86 1.50 -6.47
C MET A 358 1.98 0.74 -7.16
N LYS A 359 3.20 1.28 -7.15
CA LYS A 359 4.37 0.64 -7.75
C LYS A 359 4.64 -0.74 -7.13
N VAL A 360 4.61 -0.81 -5.80
CA VAL A 360 4.72 -2.07 -5.04
C VAL A 360 3.62 -3.05 -5.44
N SER A 361 2.37 -2.58 -5.59
CA SER A 361 1.23 -3.43 -5.96
C SER A 361 1.39 -4.02 -7.37
N GLU A 362 1.84 -3.21 -8.34
CA GLU A 362 2.11 -3.63 -9.71
C GLU A 362 3.28 -4.63 -9.78
N ASP A 363 4.33 -4.41 -9.00
CA ASP A 363 5.50 -5.30 -8.95
C ASP A 363 5.15 -6.63 -8.28
N LEU A 364 4.35 -6.62 -7.20
CA LEU A 364 3.80 -7.83 -6.59
C LEU A 364 2.95 -8.61 -7.59
N TYR A 365 2.02 -7.93 -8.26
CA TYR A 365 1.18 -8.55 -9.29
C TYR A 365 2.04 -9.22 -10.37
N SER A 366 3.03 -8.50 -10.91
CA SER A 366 3.92 -9.00 -11.96
C SER A 366 4.77 -10.18 -11.49
N THR A 367 5.29 -10.12 -10.27
CA THR A 367 6.14 -11.17 -9.69
C THR A 367 5.35 -12.46 -9.48
N ILE A 368 4.16 -12.37 -8.90
CA ILE A 368 3.27 -13.50 -8.67
C ILE A 368 2.82 -14.10 -9.99
N TYR A 369 2.43 -13.21 -10.92
CA TYR A 369 2.05 -13.59 -12.26
C TYR A 369 3.14 -14.40 -12.97
N ASN A 370 4.39 -13.94 -12.90
CA ASN A 370 5.53 -14.62 -13.52
C ASN A 370 5.88 -15.93 -12.78
N LYS A 371 5.86 -15.94 -11.45
CA LYS A 371 6.21 -17.08 -10.61
C LYS A 371 5.23 -18.25 -10.77
N TYR A 372 3.93 -17.94 -10.72
CA TYR A 372 2.87 -18.94 -10.85
C TYR A 372 2.35 -19.06 -12.27
N HIS A 373 3.03 -18.44 -13.24
CA HIS A 373 2.88 -18.81 -14.63
C HIS A 373 1.43 -18.71 -15.16
N LEU A 374 0.73 -17.69 -14.67
CA LEU A 374 -0.69 -17.45 -14.91
C LEU A 374 -0.92 -16.92 -16.32
N THR A 375 -2.17 -16.74 -16.76
CA THR A 375 -2.50 -16.12 -18.05
C THR A 375 -2.49 -14.56 -18.00
N ASN A 376 -1.64 -13.84 -18.77
CA ASN A 376 -1.45 -12.37 -18.58
C ASN A 376 -2.61 -11.56 -19.16
N LYS A 377 -3.73 -11.48 -18.45
CA LYS A 377 -4.86 -10.63 -18.89
C LYS A 377 -4.64 -9.13 -18.65
N TRP A 378 -3.56 -8.72 -17.97
CA TRP A 378 -3.26 -7.33 -17.65
C TRP A 378 -2.65 -6.56 -18.83
N LYS A 379 -1.70 -7.15 -19.56
CA LYS A 379 -1.06 -6.50 -20.74
C LYS A 379 -2.01 -6.28 -21.92
N HIS A 380 -3.07 -7.08 -22.06
CA HIS A 380 -4.04 -6.94 -23.15
C HIS A 380 -4.98 -5.73 -23.00
N ASN A 381 -4.95 -5.00 -21.87
CA ASN A 381 -5.84 -3.87 -21.59
C ASN A 381 -5.09 -2.61 -21.13
N LYS A 382 -3.80 -2.44 -21.46
CA LYS A 382 -3.16 -1.11 -21.39
C LYS A 382 -3.82 -0.21 -22.44
N VAL A 383 -4.97 0.36 -22.10
CA VAL A 383 -5.41 1.62 -22.69
C VAL A 383 -4.35 2.62 -22.26
N THR A 384 -3.51 3.02 -23.20
CA THR A 384 -2.67 4.21 -23.10
C THR A 384 -3.59 5.37 -22.75
N VAL A 385 -3.53 5.80 -21.50
CA VAL A 385 -4.02 7.11 -21.11
C VAL A 385 -2.93 8.08 -21.55
N ASN A 386 -3.21 8.82 -22.61
CA ASN A 386 -2.41 9.98 -23.04
C ASN A 386 -2.61 11.12 -22.05
#